data_AF-A0A1H3FX02-F1
#
_entry.id   AF-A0A1H3FX02-F1
#
_cell.length_a   1.000
_cell.length_b   1.000
_cell.length_c   1.000
_cell.angle_alpha   90.00
_cell.angle_beta   90.00
_cell.angle_gamma   90.00
#
_symmetry.space_group_name_H-M   'P 1'
#
loop_
_entity.id
_entity.type
_entity.pdbx_description
1 polymer ?
#
loop_
_entity_poly.entity_id
_entity_poly.type
_entity_poly.pdbx_seq_one_letter_code
_entity_poly.pdbx_strand_id
1 'polypeptide(L)'
;MRFEVSKVFDAIEQRLSTDPAAARAVIDLAEVVRYVDLDGGRPASMLRLGMVIDALGRQLAEENVPVHVVVHKGLLSDADLTSNERMVARRWADDGLVEVLPNPADRVLEVADLLGLPVLSRTRFDALAGRYPWLTGQPGRLMAPLPGAGGPVLAARVGTAPAPTYADPSPVGARLLGRLWRCPDPECSSFGSMRIGRPSGQPPPTLRTGAPTCPRHDERLTDRGPRPPAEVLAVRIGGVVRQRFVVAGDQPVTVGRAPEQAGGIMLGQWLSEEARRWISRNHARFELHGTELVVQDVSTNGMGIRPGGSMDDDERITLKRQTRALGPADFVELYPGVHVGRARNWSSGGVVNPASVMAEAPTMTFRTVDR
;
A
#
# COMPACT_ATOMS: atom_id res chain seq x y z
N MET A 1 -1.77 -20.05 -20.60
CA MET A 1 -0.39 -19.72 -20.18
C MET A 1 0.01 -18.25 -20.33
N ARG A 2 0.20 -17.65 -21.54
CA ARG A 2 0.60 -16.21 -21.62
C ARG A 2 -0.43 -15.26 -20.99
N PHE A 3 -1.72 -15.54 -21.15
CA PHE A 3 -2.79 -14.71 -20.60
C PHE A 3 -2.90 -14.75 -19.06
N GLU A 4 -2.62 -15.88 -18.41
CA GLU A 4 -2.74 -16.03 -16.95
C GLU A 4 -1.62 -15.30 -16.22
N VAL A 5 -0.38 -15.40 -16.71
CA VAL A 5 0.77 -14.67 -16.14
C VAL A 5 0.58 -13.16 -16.26
N SER A 6 -0.01 -12.67 -17.35
CA SER A 6 -0.34 -11.25 -17.49
C SER A 6 -1.33 -10.77 -16.43
N LYS A 7 -2.39 -11.55 -16.13
CA LYS A 7 -3.35 -11.18 -15.09
C LYS A 7 -2.71 -11.10 -13.70
N VAL A 8 -1.79 -12.01 -13.38
CA VAL A 8 -1.06 -11.95 -12.11
C VAL A 8 -0.20 -10.69 -12.04
N PHE A 9 0.47 -10.29 -13.13
CA PHE A 9 1.23 -9.04 -13.13
C PHE A 9 0.33 -7.81 -13.00
N ASP A 10 -0.84 -7.80 -13.62
CA ASP A 10 -1.81 -6.71 -13.44
C ASP A 10 -2.34 -6.69 -11.99
N ALA A 11 -2.54 -7.84 -11.35
CA ALA A 11 -2.92 -7.94 -9.94
C ALA A 11 -1.79 -7.49 -8.99
N ILE A 12 -0.53 -7.81 -9.30
CA ILE A 12 0.65 -7.28 -8.58
C ILE A 12 0.72 -5.77 -8.76
N GLU A 13 0.55 -5.27 -9.98
CA GLU A 13 0.61 -3.84 -10.32
C GLU A 13 -0.35 -3.00 -9.47
N GLN A 14 -1.57 -3.48 -9.26
CA GLN A 14 -2.58 -2.82 -8.41
C GLN A 14 -2.16 -2.67 -6.93
N ARG A 15 -1.12 -3.40 -6.51
CA ARG A 15 -0.55 -3.37 -5.14
C ARG A 15 0.78 -2.64 -5.08
N LEU A 16 1.25 -2.06 -6.19
CA LEU A 16 2.44 -1.23 -6.21
C LEU A 16 2.04 0.22 -5.92
N SER A 17 2.71 0.85 -4.97
CA SER A 17 2.50 2.26 -4.68
C SER A 17 3.77 2.91 -4.18
N THR A 18 4.10 4.07 -4.77
CA THR A 18 5.10 5.00 -4.25
C THR A 18 4.49 6.10 -3.39
N ASP A 19 3.17 6.02 -3.14
CA ASP A 19 2.47 6.97 -2.27
C ASP A 19 2.79 6.65 -0.80
N PRO A 20 3.44 7.58 -0.08
CA PRO A 20 3.84 7.38 1.31
C PRO A 20 2.67 7.19 2.27
N ALA A 21 1.47 7.68 1.93
CA ALA A 21 0.29 7.54 2.77
C ALA A 21 -0.35 6.15 2.65
N ALA A 22 -0.24 5.52 1.48
CA ALA A 22 -0.86 4.23 1.23
C ALA A 22 0.02 3.05 1.65
N ALA A 23 1.31 3.10 1.31
CA ALA A 23 2.23 1.97 1.40
C ALA A 23 2.27 1.30 2.80
N ARG A 24 2.37 -0.03 2.82
CA ARG A 24 2.33 -0.85 4.04
C ARG A 24 3.62 -1.59 4.34
N ALA A 25 4.54 -1.64 3.39
CA ALA A 25 5.88 -2.16 3.58
C ALA A 25 6.81 -1.65 2.47
N VAL A 26 8.11 -1.73 2.71
CA VAL A 26 9.16 -1.45 1.73
C VAL A 26 9.85 -2.74 1.32
N ILE A 27 10.08 -2.92 0.01
CA ILE A 27 10.62 -4.15 -0.57
C ILE A 27 11.75 -3.83 -1.56
N ASP A 28 12.85 -4.59 -1.50
CA ASP A 28 13.83 -4.63 -2.59
C ASP A 28 13.45 -5.70 -3.62
N LEU A 29 13.11 -5.28 -4.84
CA LEU A 29 12.74 -6.21 -5.89
C LEU A 29 13.89 -7.11 -6.31
N ALA A 30 15.13 -6.60 -6.33
CA ALA A 30 16.30 -7.39 -6.74
C ALA A 30 16.56 -8.56 -5.79
N GLU A 31 16.23 -8.40 -4.51
CA GLU A 31 16.27 -9.46 -3.51
C GLU A 31 15.11 -10.44 -3.70
N VAL A 32 13.86 -9.94 -3.72
CA VAL A 32 12.65 -10.77 -3.72
C VAL A 32 12.57 -11.71 -4.92
N VAL A 33 12.94 -11.23 -6.11
CA VAL A 33 12.88 -12.07 -7.31
C VAL A 33 13.81 -13.27 -7.22
N ARG A 34 14.77 -13.31 -6.29
CA ARG A 34 15.75 -14.39 -6.11
C ARG A 34 15.44 -15.35 -4.96
N TYR A 35 14.27 -15.23 -4.32
CA TYR A 35 13.83 -16.18 -3.29
C TYR A 35 13.36 -17.51 -3.89
N VAL A 36 14.29 -18.27 -4.47
CA VAL A 36 14.02 -19.51 -5.22
C VAL A 36 13.31 -20.56 -4.37
N ASP A 37 13.58 -20.60 -3.08
CA ASP A 37 12.95 -21.50 -2.11
C ASP A 37 11.45 -21.22 -1.87
N LEU A 38 10.90 -20.10 -2.34
CA LEU A 38 9.47 -19.82 -2.23
C LEU A 38 8.63 -20.61 -3.25
N ASP A 39 9.17 -20.91 -4.43
CA ASP A 39 8.44 -21.56 -5.53
C ASP A 39 9.19 -22.74 -6.18
N GLY A 40 10.47 -22.95 -5.84
CA GLY A 40 11.35 -23.96 -6.44
C GLY A 40 11.68 -23.72 -7.92
N GLY A 41 11.42 -22.51 -8.42
CA GLY A 41 11.45 -22.17 -9.85
C GLY A 41 12.79 -21.66 -10.37
N ARG A 42 12.72 -20.77 -11.37
CA ARG A 42 13.90 -20.14 -12.02
C ARG A 42 14.79 -19.36 -11.04
N PRO A 43 16.06 -19.06 -11.39
CA PRO A 43 16.91 -18.21 -10.55
C PRO A 43 16.28 -16.86 -10.18
N ALA A 44 15.58 -16.23 -11.14
CA ALA A 44 14.78 -15.02 -10.90
C ALA A 44 13.32 -15.16 -11.38
N SER A 45 12.37 -14.63 -10.62
CA SER A 45 10.94 -14.63 -10.94
C SER A 45 10.22 -13.46 -10.28
N MET A 46 9.52 -12.62 -11.05
CA MET A 46 8.72 -11.52 -10.50
C MET A 46 7.47 -11.99 -9.78
N LEU A 47 7.01 -13.22 -10.02
CA LEU A 47 5.85 -13.79 -9.33
C LEU A 47 6.07 -13.89 -7.80
N ARG A 48 7.32 -13.99 -7.36
CA ARG A 48 7.71 -14.00 -5.94
C ARG A 48 7.31 -12.71 -5.23
N LEU A 49 7.23 -11.58 -5.94
CA LEU A 49 6.68 -10.35 -5.38
C LEU A 49 5.22 -10.51 -4.97
N GLY A 50 4.39 -11.12 -5.83
CA GLY A 50 3.00 -11.41 -5.51
C GLY A 50 2.86 -12.34 -4.31
N MET A 51 3.72 -13.37 -4.19
CA MET A 51 3.70 -14.28 -3.03
C MET A 51 4.08 -13.58 -1.72
N VAL A 52 5.02 -12.63 -1.75
CA VAL A 52 5.41 -11.80 -0.60
C VAL A 52 4.28 -10.84 -0.21
N ILE A 53 3.61 -10.23 -1.21
CA ILE A 53 2.45 -9.36 -0.95
C ILE A 53 1.29 -10.16 -0.34
N ASP A 54 1.03 -11.38 -0.81
CA ASP A 54 0.02 -12.26 -0.22
C ASP A 54 0.35 -12.63 1.24
N ALA A 55 1.61 -12.90 1.53
CA ALA A 55 2.06 -13.17 2.90
C ALA A 55 1.83 -11.95 3.82
N LEU A 56 2.09 -10.75 3.31
CA LEU A 56 1.80 -9.50 4.02
C LEU A 56 0.29 -9.30 4.20
N GLY A 57 -0.51 -9.52 3.16
CA GLY A 57 -1.97 -9.44 3.19
C GLY A 57 -2.58 -10.35 4.24
N ARG A 58 -2.13 -11.62 4.31
CA ARG A 58 -2.57 -12.56 5.34
C ARG A 58 -2.28 -12.07 6.76
N GLN A 59 -1.07 -11.56 7.01
CA GLN A 59 -0.71 -11.05 8.35
C GLN A 59 -1.47 -9.78 8.74
N LEU A 60 -1.81 -8.94 7.76
CA LEU A 60 -2.56 -7.69 8.00
C LEU A 60 -4.08 -7.89 7.96
N ALA A 61 -4.58 -9.04 7.49
CA ALA A 61 -5.97 -9.27 7.11
C ALA A 61 -6.49 -8.20 6.12
N GLU A 62 -5.70 -7.96 5.07
CA GLU A 62 -5.93 -6.95 4.04
C GLU A 62 -5.69 -7.54 2.64
N GLU A 63 -6.58 -7.25 1.68
CA GLU A 63 -6.58 -7.90 0.34
C GLU A 63 -5.76 -7.14 -0.71
N ASN A 64 -5.84 -5.82 -0.70
CA ASN A 64 -5.16 -4.93 -1.63
C ASN A 64 -4.06 -4.15 -0.92
N VAL A 65 -3.12 -4.87 -0.29
CA VAL A 65 -2.03 -4.24 0.48
C VAL A 65 -1.04 -3.56 -0.47
N PRO A 66 -0.93 -2.22 -0.43
CA PRO A 66 0.05 -1.52 -1.25
C PRO A 66 1.46 -1.64 -0.67
N VAL A 67 2.46 -1.83 -1.53
CA VAL A 67 3.88 -1.94 -1.14
C VAL A 67 4.73 -0.94 -1.93
N HIS A 68 5.71 -0.34 -1.24
CA HIS A 68 6.72 0.53 -1.84
C HIS A 68 7.89 -0.33 -2.31
N VAL A 69 8.06 -0.42 -3.63
CA VAL A 69 9.09 -1.29 -4.22
C VAL A 69 10.26 -0.46 -4.73
N VAL A 70 11.46 -0.80 -4.28
CA VAL A 70 12.73 -0.27 -4.74
C VAL A 70 13.35 -1.25 -5.73
N VAL A 71 13.86 -0.74 -6.85
CA VAL A 71 14.39 -1.53 -7.96
C VAL A 71 15.77 -1.03 -8.34
N HIS A 72 16.77 -1.93 -8.36
CA HIS A 72 18.06 -1.64 -8.99
C HIS A 72 17.88 -1.55 -10.51
N LYS A 73 18.38 -0.48 -11.16
CA LYS A 73 18.23 -0.25 -12.62
C LYS A 73 18.68 -1.44 -13.46
N GLY A 74 19.78 -2.10 -13.07
CA GLY A 74 20.29 -3.32 -13.72
C GLY A 74 19.29 -4.49 -13.79
N LEU A 75 18.29 -4.53 -12.90
CA LEU A 75 17.25 -5.56 -12.93
C LEU A 75 16.39 -5.47 -14.20
N LEU A 76 16.23 -4.26 -14.77
CA LEU A 76 15.44 -4.02 -15.98
C LEU A 76 16.07 -4.66 -17.24
N SER A 77 17.34 -5.04 -17.17
CA SER A 77 18.11 -5.72 -18.22
C SER A 77 18.59 -7.13 -17.80
N ASP A 78 18.17 -7.61 -16.64
CA ASP A 78 18.65 -8.87 -16.06
C ASP A 78 18.21 -10.08 -16.90
N ALA A 79 19.17 -10.88 -17.35
CA ALA A 79 18.94 -12.04 -18.21
C ALA A 79 18.22 -13.19 -17.49
N ASP A 80 18.27 -13.26 -16.16
CA ASP A 80 17.58 -14.30 -15.38
C ASP A 80 16.05 -14.11 -15.38
N LEU A 81 15.59 -12.87 -15.61
CA LEU A 81 14.19 -12.57 -15.85
C LEU A 81 13.79 -12.93 -17.29
N THR A 82 12.51 -13.20 -17.52
CA THR A 82 11.98 -13.34 -18.88
C THR A 82 11.88 -11.97 -19.56
N SER A 83 11.82 -11.96 -20.90
CA SER A 83 11.57 -10.73 -21.66
C SER A 83 10.25 -10.04 -21.27
N ASN A 84 9.22 -10.83 -20.94
CA ASN A 84 7.93 -10.30 -20.49
C ASN A 84 8.05 -9.63 -19.11
N GLU A 85 8.72 -10.27 -18.15
CA GLU A 85 8.95 -9.69 -16.82
C GLU A 85 9.74 -8.38 -16.89
N ARG A 86 10.83 -8.34 -17.69
CA ARG A 86 11.59 -7.11 -17.90
C ARG A 86 10.74 -6.00 -18.53
N MET A 87 9.85 -6.34 -19.47
CA MET A 87 8.95 -5.37 -20.10
C MET A 87 7.95 -4.79 -19.08
N VAL A 88 7.35 -5.65 -18.25
CA VAL A 88 6.43 -5.24 -17.18
C VAL A 88 7.14 -4.37 -16.13
N ALA A 89 8.33 -4.76 -15.70
CA ALA A 89 9.12 -3.97 -14.75
C ALA A 89 9.46 -2.57 -15.28
N ARG A 90 9.74 -2.44 -16.59
CA ARG A 90 9.94 -1.13 -17.24
C ARG A 90 8.66 -0.31 -17.25
N ARG A 91 7.51 -0.91 -17.59
CA ARG A 91 6.20 -0.24 -17.51
C ARG A 91 5.96 0.32 -16.10
N TRP A 92 6.12 -0.50 -15.07
CA TRP A 92 5.97 -0.07 -13.68
C TRP A 92 6.89 1.11 -13.32
N ALA A 93 8.12 1.12 -13.83
CA ALA A 93 9.07 2.21 -13.63
C ALA A 93 8.66 3.51 -14.34
N ASP A 94 8.15 3.40 -15.57
CA ASP A 94 7.71 4.55 -16.37
C ASP A 94 6.42 5.15 -15.84
N ASP A 95 5.53 4.33 -15.27
CA ASP A 95 4.32 4.75 -14.59
C ASP A 95 4.57 5.26 -13.15
N GLY A 96 5.80 5.09 -12.65
CA GLY A 96 6.23 5.52 -11.32
C GLY A 96 5.61 4.70 -10.19
N LEU A 97 5.20 3.46 -10.46
CA LEU A 97 4.66 2.53 -9.48
C LEU A 97 5.76 1.91 -8.60
N VAL A 98 7.00 1.92 -9.10
CA VAL A 98 8.20 1.48 -8.38
C VAL A 98 9.29 2.55 -8.46
N GLU A 99 10.17 2.58 -7.47
CA GLU A 99 11.32 3.48 -7.45
C GLU A 99 12.54 2.79 -8.08
N VAL A 100 13.01 3.28 -9.22
CA VAL A 100 14.20 2.74 -9.90
C VAL A 100 15.41 3.60 -9.62
N LEU A 101 16.48 2.99 -9.09
CA LEU A 101 17.74 3.68 -8.79
C LEU A 101 18.92 2.99 -9.50
N PRO A 102 19.93 3.75 -9.96
CA PRO A 102 21.18 3.17 -10.44
C PRO A 102 21.93 2.44 -9.32
N ASN A 103 21.88 2.97 -8.09
CA ASN A 103 22.42 2.35 -6.89
C ASN A 103 21.40 2.47 -5.74
N PRO A 104 20.66 1.39 -5.42
CA PRO A 104 19.69 1.42 -4.34
C PRO A 104 20.36 1.52 -2.97
N ALA A 105 21.58 1.00 -2.77
CA ALA A 105 22.29 1.03 -1.48
C ALA A 105 21.36 0.72 -0.28
N ASP A 106 21.23 1.61 0.69
CA ASP A 106 20.35 1.50 1.86
C ASP A 106 18.96 2.15 1.67
N ARG A 107 18.55 2.42 0.43
CA ARG A 107 17.32 3.16 0.12
C ARG A 107 16.06 2.52 0.72
N VAL A 108 15.99 1.20 0.77
CA VAL A 108 14.85 0.51 1.42
C VAL A 108 14.75 0.84 2.91
N LEU A 109 15.89 1.03 3.59
CA LEU A 109 15.94 1.42 4.99
C LEU A 109 15.65 2.91 5.17
N GLU A 110 16.15 3.75 4.26
CA GLU A 110 15.85 5.19 4.25
C GLU A 110 14.35 5.44 4.10
N VAL A 111 13.69 4.79 3.12
CA VAL A 111 12.23 4.90 2.95
C VAL A 111 11.50 4.39 4.19
N ALA A 112 11.89 3.24 4.74
CA ALA A 112 11.26 2.68 5.92
C ALA A 112 11.37 3.58 7.16
N ASP A 113 12.52 4.23 7.35
CA ASP A 113 12.74 5.21 8.42
C ASP A 113 11.88 6.46 8.23
N LEU A 114 11.91 7.04 7.02
CA LEU A 114 11.16 8.26 6.71
C LEU A 114 9.64 8.05 6.80
N LEU A 115 9.14 6.86 6.44
CA LEU A 115 7.71 6.58 6.37
C LEU A 115 7.16 5.84 7.59
N GLY A 116 8.00 5.35 8.48
CA GLY A 116 7.50 4.55 9.60
C GLY A 116 7.02 3.14 9.18
N LEU A 117 7.53 2.60 8.06
CA LEU A 117 7.10 1.31 7.50
C LEU A 117 8.04 0.15 7.84
N PRO A 118 7.52 -1.09 7.89
CA PRO A 118 8.35 -2.30 7.96
C PRO A 118 9.05 -2.57 6.61
N VAL A 119 10.22 -3.22 6.68
CA VAL A 119 10.98 -3.72 5.52
C VAL A 119 10.78 -5.22 5.40
N LEU A 120 10.47 -5.70 4.20
CA LEU A 120 10.42 -7.13 3.89
C LEU A 120 11.72 -7.55 3.20
N SER A 121 12.65 -8.13 3.97
CA SER A 121 13.97 -8.53 3.49
C SER A 121 14.52 -9.69 4.30
N ARG A 122 15.30 -10.57 3.67
CA ARG A 122 16.06 -11.62 4.38
C ARG A 122 17.38 -11.08 4.91
N THR A 123 17.88 -10.01 4.31
CA THR A 123 19.07 -9.29 4.75
C THR A 123 18.83 -8.67 6.13
N ARG A 124 19.78 -8.85 7.06
CA ARG A 124 19.66 -8.33 8.44
C ARG A 124 20.09 -6.87 8.59
N PHE A 125 20.93 -6.39 7.66
CA PHE A 125 21.48 -5.03 7.66
C PHE A 125 22.23 -4.66 8.96
N ASP A 126 22.84 -5.63 9.65
CA ASP A 126 23.46 -5.42 10.97
C ASP A 126 24.53 -4.30 10.94
N ALA A 127 25.27 -4.15 9.83
CA ALA A 127 26.27 -3.09 9.63
C ALA A 127 25.68 -1.66 9.60
N LEU A 128 24.37 -1.51 9.39
CA LEU A 128 23.68 -0.22 9.30
C LEU A 128 22.90 0.12 10.58
N ALA A 129 22.97 -0.71 11.62
CA ALA A 129 22.26 -0.48 12.88
C ALA A 129 22.63 0.85 13.57
N GLY A 130 23.85 1.35 13.38
CA GLY A 130 24.26 2.66 13.89
C GLY A 130 23.54 3.84 13.20
N ARG A 131 23.18 3.68 11.92
CA ARG A 131 22.41 4.68 11.15
C ARG A 131 20.91 4.50 11.34
N TYR A 132 20.44 3.26 11.47
CA TYR A 132 19.04 2.90 11.64
C TYR A 132 18.85 2.06 12.92
N PRO A 133 18.76 2.70 14.10
CA PRO A 133 18.68 1.99 15.38
C PRO A 133 17.46 1.08 15.51
N TRP A 134 16.38 1.36 14.77
CA TRP A 134 15.18 0.52 14.76
C TRP A 134 15.42 -0.90 14.23
N LEU A 135 16.51 -1.13 13.47
CA LEU A 135 16.87 -2.47 12.99
C LEU A 135 17.06 -3.48 14.12
N THR A 136 17.53 -3.03 15.29
CA THR A 136 17.77 -3.88 16.46
C THR A 136 16.83 -3.57 17.63
N GLY A 137 16.24 -2.38 17.66
CA GLY A 137 15.39 -1.92 18.77
C GLY A 137 13.89 -2.14 18.59
N GLN A 138 13.40 -2.48 17.39
CA GLN A 138 11.97 -2.56 17.10
C GLN A 138 11.59 -3.87 16.40
N PRO A 139 11.17 -4.90 17.17
CA PRO A 139 10.63 -6.13 16.59
C PRO A 139 9.49 -5.86 15.61
N GLY A 140 9.42 -6.63 14.52
CA GLY A 140 8.37 -6.48 13.51
C GLY A 140 8.61 -5.39 12.46
N ARG A 141 9.65 -4.56 12.60
CA ARG A 141 10.06 -3.57 11.58
C ARG A 141 10.90 -4.16 10.46
N LEU A 142 11.58 -5.28 10.71
CA LEU A 142 12.32 -6.04 9.71
C LEU A 142 11.78 -7.48 9.69
N MET A 143 11.13 -7.84 8.60
CA MET A 143 10.43 -9.11 8.43
C MET A 143 11.05 -9.87 7.26
N ALA A 144 11.43 -11.13 7.44
CA ALA A 144 11.91 -11.98 6.36
C ALA A 144 10.77 -12.82 5.79
N PRO A 145 10.56 -12.79 4.47
CA PRO A 145 9.72 -13.77 3.79
C PRO A 145 10.41 -15.13 3.75
N LEU A 146 9.83 -16.13 4.38
CA LEU A 146 10.34 -17.50 4.47
C LEU A 146 9.31 -18.48 3.88
N PRO A 147 9.74 -19.64 3.36
CA PRO A 147 8.82 -20.71 3.00
C PRO A 147 7.98 -21.14 4.19
N GLY A 148 6.70 -21.46 3.96
CA GLY A 148 5.78 -21.93 4.99
C GLY A 148 4.72 -22.85 4.40
N ALA A 149 3.99 -23.53 5.29
CA ALA A 149 2.85 -24.35 4.91
C ALA A 149 1.75 -23.45 4.34
N GLY A 150 1.36 -23.67 3.07
CA GLY A 150 0.38 -22.82 2.38
C GLY A 150 0.95 -21.55 1.74
N GLY A 151 2.27 -21.44 1.59
CA GLY A 151 2.95 -20.32 0.94
C GLY A 151 3.85 -19.53 1.89
N PRO A 152 4.43 -18.40 1.45
CA PRO A 152 5.38 -17.68 2.28
C PRO A 152 4.75 -17.13 3.56
N VAL A 153 5.54 -17.13 4.62
CA VAL A 153 5.25 -16.51 5.92
C VAL A 153 6.27 -15.42 6.20
N LEU A 154 5.89 -14.37 6.93
CA LEU A 154 6.83 -13.32 7.33
C LEU A 154 7.27 -13.54 8.77
N ALA A 155 8.57 -13.62 9.02
CA ALA A 155 9.14 -13.81 10.35
C ALA A 155 9.97 -12.59 10.75
N ALA A 156 9.78 -12.11 11.98
CA ALA A 156 10.60 -11.04 12.54
C ALA A 156 12.08 -11.44 12.58
N ARG A 157 12.97 -10.53 12.16
CA ARG A 157 14.42 -10.77 12.19
C ARG A 157 15.07 -10.42 13.52
N VAL A 158 14.36 -9.61 14.32
CA VAL A 158 14.75 -9.19 15.66
C VAL A 158 13.57 -9.37 16.59
N GLY A 159 13.83 -9.96 17.76
CA GLY A 159 12.82 -10.31 18.74
C GLY A 159 11.77 -11.27 18.19
N THR A 160 10.62 -11.29 18.86
CA THR A 160 9.43 -12.03 18.43
C THR A 160 8.31 -11.04 18.16
N ALA A 161 7.90 -10.91 16.90
CA ALA A 161 6.70 -10.15 16.53
C ALA A 161 5.84 -11.01 15.61
N PRO A 162 4.54 -11.21 15.91
CA PRO A 162 3.66 -12.05 15.13
C PRO A 162 3.21 -11.39 13.80
N ALA A 163 3.37 -10.06 13.69
CA ALA A 163 2.95 -9.28 12.54
C ALA A 163 3.90 -8.08 12.32
N PRO A 164 3.88 -7.46 11.13
CA PRO A 164 4.66 -6.27 10.86
C PRO A 164 4.23 -5.12 11.78
N THR A 165 5.22 -4.35 12.23
CA THR A 165 5.00 -3.23 13.15
C THR A 165 5.28 -1.90 12.45
N TYR A 166 4.45 -0.91 12.76
CA TYR A 166 4.52 0.43 12.19
C TYR A 166 4.99 1.40 13.25
N ALA A 167 5.75 2.42 12.83
CA ALA A 167 6.11 3.54 13.68
C ALA A 167 5.56 4.82 13.05
N ASP A 168 5.63 5.93 13.78
CA ASP A 168 5.43 7.22 13.15
C ASP A 168 6.58 7.51 12.16
N PRO A 169 6.32 8.28 11.09
CA PRO A 169 7.37 8.85 10.25
C PRO A 169 8.45 9.51 11.10
N SER A 170 9.74 9.32 10.76
CA SER A 170 10.81 10.01 11.48
C SER A 170 10.62 11.54 11.42
N PRO A 171 11.15 12.33 12.37
CA PRO A 171 10.98 13.80 12.34
C PRO A 171 11.46 14.43 11.03
N VAL A 172 12.47 13.83 10.41
CA VAL A 172 12.97 14.21 9.09
C VAL A 172 11.96 13.83 8.01
N GLY A 173 11.44 12.60 8.04
CA GLY A 173 10.37 12.13 7.16
C GLY A 173 9.14 13.02 7.20
N ALA A 174 8.63 13.32 8.40
CA ALA A 174 7.48 14.21 8.59
C ALA A 174 7.69 15.59 7.94
N ARG A 175 8.89 16.19 8.09
CA ARG A 175 9.22 17.47 7.44
C ARG A 175 9.28 17.36 5.91
N LEU A 176 9.86 16.29 5.38
CA LEU A 176 9.96 16.09 3.92
C LEU A 176 8.60 15.83 3.28
N LEU A 177 7.79 14.99 3.91
CA LEU A 177 6.47 14.59 3.42
C LEU A 177 5.44 15.71 3.53
N GLY A 178 5.66 16.67 4.44
CA GLY A 178 4.85 17.90 4.53
C GLY A 178 5.07 18.89 3.37
N ARG A 179 5.95 18.59 2.41
CA ARG A 179 6.28 19.45 1.28
C ARG A 179 6.02 18.79 -0.06
N LEU A 180 5.79 19.61 -1.08
CA LEU A 180 5.84 19.22 -2.48
C LEU A 180 7.24 19.51 -3.03
N TRP A 181 7.78 18.56 -3.78
CA TRP A 181 9.11 18.63 -4.35
C TRP A 181 9.02 18.64 -5.87
N ARG A 182 10.02 19.20 -6.55
CA ARG A 182 10.07 19.18 -8.02
C ARG A 182 11.46 18.81 -8.49
N CYS A 183 11.52 17.82 -9.37
CA CYS A 183 12.73 17.46 -10.10
C CYS A 183 12.94 18.45 -11.26
N PRO A 184 14.19 18.82 -11.58
CA PRO A 184 14.51 19.58 -12.77
C PRO A 184 14.06 18.90 -14.06
N ASP A 185 14.06 17.57 -14.08
CA ASP A 185 13.52 16.78 -15.18
C ASP A 185 11.97 16.78 -15.13
N PRO A 186 11.28 17.39 -16.11
CA PRO A 186 9.83 17.46 -16.13
C PRO A 186 9.14 16.12 -16.36
N GLU A 187 9.84 15.15 -16.98
CA GLU A 187 9.36 13.80 -17.29
C GLU A 187 9.60 12.82 -16.13
N CYS A 188 10.12 13.31 -15.00
CA CYS A 188 10.29 12.51 -13.81
C CYS A 188 8.94 11.94 -13.32
N SER A 189 8.78 10.63 -13.37
CA SER A 189 7.54 9.95 -12.93
C SER A 189 7.23 10.13 -11.43
N SER A 190 8.24 10.43 -10.61
CA SER A 190 8.10 10.60 -9.15
C SER A 190 7.94 12.06 -8.72
N PHE A 191 8.64 13.00 -9.37
CA PHE A 191 8.78 14.39 -8.93
C PHE A 191 8.65 15.41 -10.07
N GLY A 192 8.23 14.98 -11.25
CA GLY A 192 7.96 15.84 -12.40
C GLY A 192 6.62 16.55 -12.28
N SER A 193 6.07 16.97 -13.41
CA SER A 193 4.71 17.53 -13.46
C SER A 193 3.72 16.47 -12.97
N MET A 194 2.97 16.76 -11.89
CA MET A 194 2.04 15.79 -11.30
C MET A 194 1.11 15.23 -12.39
N ARG A 195 1.19 13.91 -12.66
CA ARG A 195 0.19 13.23 -13.47
C ARG A 195 -1.12 13.23 -12.68
N ILE A 196 -2.20 13.63 -13.35
CA ILE A 196 -3.57 13.64 -12.81
C ILE A 196 -3.87 12.26 -12.21
N GLY A 197 -4.39 12.21 -10.96
CA GLY A 197 -4.86 10.97 -10.34
C GLY A 197 -3.96 10.33 -9.27
N ARG A 198 -2.96 11.04 -8.72
CA ARG A 198 -2.25 10.64 -7.48
C ARG A 198 -2.69 11.54 -6.31
N PRO A 199 -3.68 11.12 -5.50
CA PRO A 199 -4.33 12.00 -4.52
C PRO A 199 -3.40 12.50 -3.39
N SER A 200 -2.29 11.83 -3.10
CA SER A 200 -1.49 12.11 -1.87
C SER A 200 0.03 11.99 -1.99
N GLY A 201 0.52 11.77 -3.21
CA GLY A 201 1.72 12.46 -3.62
C GLY A 201 3.00 11.65 -3.66
N GLN A 202 4.05 12.43 -3.76
CA GLN A 202 5.36 12.01 -4.24
C GLN A 202 6.01 11.07 -3.21
N PRO A 203 6.80 10.09 -3.68
CA PRO A 203 7.63 9.29 -2.79
C PRO A 203 8.53 10.22 -1.95
N PRO A 204 9.05 9.75 -0.80
CA PRO A 204 10.02 10.54 -0.05
C PRO A 204 11.24 10.84 -0.94
N PRO A 205 11.79 12.06 -0.93
CA PRO A 205 13.13 12.31 -1.47
C PRO A 205 14.17 11.39 -0.84
N THR A 206 15.35 11.27 -1.45
CA THR A 206 16.52 10.74 -0.75
C THR A 206 17.30 11.87 -0.10
N LEU A 207 17.98 11.58 1.00
CA LEU A 207 18.82 12.50 1.77
C LEU A 207 20.28 12.04 1.81
N ARG A 208 20.68 11.09 0.96
CA ARG A 208 22.05 10.55 0.96
C ARG A 208 23.13 11.60 0.74
N THR A 209 22.81 12.72 0.09
CA THR A 209 23.71 13.86 -0.14
C THR A 209 23.55 14.98 0.90
N GLY A 210 22.78 14.76 1.97
CA GLY A 210 22.46 15.75 3.00
C GLY A 210 21.37 16.76 2.60
N ALA A 211 20.89 16.71 1.35
CA ALA A 211 19.79 17.53 0.86
C ALA A 211 18.75 16.67 0.12
N PRO A 212 17.48 17.11 0.00
CA PRO A 212 16.46 16.39 -0.77
C PRO A 212 16.85 16.26 -2.25
N THR A 213 17.17 15.04 -2.68
CA THR A 213 17.48 14.72 -4.08
C THR A 213 16.49 13.72 -4.67
N CYS A 214 16.33 13.78 -5.99
CA CYS A 214 15.52 12.86 -6.75
C CYS A 214 16.23 11.50 -6.80
N PRO A 215 15.64 10.41 -6.27
CA PRO A 215 16.29 9.10 -6.28
C PRO A 215 16.50 8.52 -7.69
N ARG A 216 15.70 8.95 -8.67
CA ARG A 216 15.80 8.50 -10.07
C ARG A 216 16.89 9.22 -10.85
N HIS A 217 17.03 10.54 -10.65
CA HIS A 217 17.89 11.40 -11.47
C HIS A 217 19.14 11.90 -10.72
N ASP A 218 19.22 11.66 -9.41
CA ASP A 218 20.25 12.19 -8.51
C ASP A 218 20.36 13.73 -8.49
N GLU A 219 19.32 14.40 -9.00
CA GLU A 219 19.23 15.85 -9.06
C GLU A 219 18.61 16.44 -7.80
N ARG A 220 19.07 17.63 -7.39
CA ARG A 220 18.49 18.34 -6.25
C ARG A 220 17.04 18.72 -6.52
N LEU A 221 16.16 18.42 -5.58
CA LEU A 221 14.75 18.78 -5.66
C LEU A 221 14.54 20.22 -5.21
N THR A 222 13.61 20.90 -5.89
CA THR A 222 13.13 22.23 -5.50
C THR A 222 11.87 22.09 -4.66
N ASP A 223 11.81 22.79 -3.53
CA ASP A 223 10.60 22.88 -2.71
C ASP A 223 9.54 23.74 -3.41
N ARG A 224 8.32 23.21 -3.54
CA ARG A 224 7.16 23.85 -4.18
C ARG A 224 6.09 24.30 -3.18
N GLY A 225 6.37 24.22 -1.89
CA GLY A 225 5.47 24.63 -0.83
C GLY A 225 4.89 23.46 -0.05
N PRO A 226 3.93 23.75 0.85
CA PRO A 226 3.30 22.73 1.68
C PRO A 226 2.52 21.72 0.83
N ARG A 227 2.56 20.45 1.23
CA ARG A 227 1.69 19.41 0.68
C ARG A 227 0.26 19.61 1.17
N PRO A 228 -0.77 19.45 0.30
CA PRO A 228 -2.15 19.41 0.75
C PRO A 228 -2.34 18.36 1.85
N PRO A 229 -3.19 18.63 2.85
CA PRO A 229 -3.51 17.63 3.86
C PRO A 229 -4.19 16.43 3.20
N ALA A 230 -3.92 15.25 3.75
CA ALA A 230 -4.47 13.99 3.29
C ALA A 230 -4.75 13.06 4.47
N GLU A 231 -5.82 12.28 4.39
CA GLU A 231 -6.19 11.28 5.38
C GLU A 231 -6.43 9.93 4.68
N VAL A 232 -5.92 8.85 5.28
CA VAL A 232 -5.99 7.51 4.70
C VAL A 232 -7.20 6.80 5.30
N LEU A 233 -8.17 6.47 4.48
CA LEU A 233 -9.32 5.69 4.86
C LEU A 233 -9.16 4.25 4.37
N ALA A 234 -9.90 3.34 4.99
CA ALA A 234 -10.02 1.97 4.52
C ALA A 234 -11.46 1.49 4.61
N VAL A 235 -11.82 0.63 3.66
CA VAL A 235 -13.10 -0.08 3.65
C VAL A 235 -12.90 -1.48 4.20
N ARG A 236 -13.67 -1.82 5.23
CA ARG A 236 -13.67 -3.15 5.85
C ARG A 236 -15.00 -3.84 5.57
N ILE A 237 -14.91 -5.06 5.02
CA ILE A 237 -16.08 -5.88 4.67
C ILE A 237 -15.85 -7.31 5.16
N GLY A 238 -16.73 -7.79 6.04
CA GLY A 238 -16.63 -9.14 6.59
C GLY A 238 -15.35 -9.35 7.40
N GLY A 239 -14.91 -8.32 8.14
CA GLY A 239 -13.71 -8.39 8.97
C GLY A 239 -12.38 -8.17 8.24
N VAL A 240 -12.36 -8.09 6.92
CA VAL A 240 -11.15 -7.89 6.08
C VAL A 240 -11.11 -6.47 5.52
N VAL A 241 -9.95 -5.82 5.56
CA VAL A 241 -9.74 -4.55 4.85
C VAL A 241 -9.63 -4.85 3.35
N ARG A 242 -10.64 -4.42 2.58
CA ARG A 242 -10.70 -4.67 1.14
C ARG A 242 -9.84 -3.69 0.36
N GLN A 243 -9.85 -2.43 0.75
CA GLN A 243 -9.11 -1.39 0.06
C GLN A 243 -8.84 -0.20 0.99
N ARG A 244 -7.62 0.34 0.88
CA ARG A 244 -7.26 1.66 1.40
C ARG A 244 -7.36 2.69 0.29
N PHE A 245 -7.68 3.91 0.66
CA PHE A 245 -7.72 5.04 -0.26
C PHE A 245 -7.44 6.33 0.48
N VAL A 246 -7.01 7.36 -0.24
CA VAL A 246 -6.62 8.62 0.35
C VAL A 246 -7.62 9.70 -0.02
N VAL A 247 -8.04 10.46 0.97
CA VAL A 247 -8.88 11.65 0.82
C VAL A 247 -7.99 12.86 1.03
N ALA A 248 -7.74 13.63 -0.03
CA ALA A 248 -6.96 14.85 0.01
C ALA A 248 -7.89 16.08 0.01
N GLY A 249 -7.39 17.21 0.51
CA GLY A 249 -8.20 18.42 0.66
C GLY A 249 -8.79 18.98 -0.65
N ASP A 250 -8.14 18.70 -1.78
CA ASP A 250 -8.57 19.10 -3.12
C ASP A 250 -9.21 17.96 -3.94
N GLN A 251 -9.25 16.75 -3.39
CA GLN A 251 -9.74 15.57 -4.08
C GLN A 251 -10.71 14.76 -3.21
N PRO A 252 -12.01 15.11 -3.23
CA PRO A 252 -13.04 14.38 -2.52
C PRO A 252 -13.26 12.99 -3.15
N VAL A 253 -13.55 11.99 -2.32
CA VAL A 253 -13.68 10.59 -2.74
C VAL A 253 -15.08 10.07 -2.49
N THR A 254 -15.69 9.51 -3.52
CA THR A 254 -17.02 8.86 -3.43
C THR A 254 -16.85 7.36 -3.29
N VAL A 255 -17.50 6.77 -2.29
CA VAL A 255 -17.56 5.33 -2.02
C VAL A 255 -18.96 4.83 -2.28
N GLY A 256 -19.09 3.67 -2.93
CA GLY A 256 -20.38 3.05 -3.16
C GLY A 256 -20.28 1.78 -3.98
N ARG A 257 -21.43 1.24 -4.40
CA ARG A 257 -21.47 -0.03 -5.14
C ARG A 257 -20.73 0.05 -6.47
N ALA A 258 -20.88 1.16 -7.19
CA ALA A 258 -20.28 1.41 -8.50
C ALA A 258 -20.30 2.92 -8.78
N PRO A 259 -19.39 3.69 -8.15
CA PRO A 259 -19.34 5.14 -8.30
C PRO A 259 -19.07 5.55 -9.75
N GLU A 260 -19.61 6.70 -10.16
CA GLU A 260 -19.45 7.23 -11.52
C GLU A 260 -18.18 8.08 -11.68
N GLN A 261 -17.74 8.69 -10.59
CA GLN A 261 -16.63 9.64 -10.59
C GLN A 261 -15.30 8.89 -10.67
N ALA A 262 -14.38 9.42 -11.48
CA ALA A 262 -13.00 8.94 -11.51
C ALA A 262 -12.37 9.04 -10.11
N GLY A 263 -11.70 7.97 -9.68
CA GLY A 263 -11.15 7.86 -8.32
C GLY A 263 -12.16 7.43 -7.25
N GLY A 264 -13.41 7.12 -7.63
CA GLY A 264 -14.38 6.54 -6.71
C GLY A 264 -14.02 5.11 -6.29
N ILE A 265 -14.38 4.75 -5.05
CA ILE A 265 -14.09 3.43 -4.47
C ILE A 265 -15.29 2.51 -4.71
N MET A 266 -15.09 1.54 -5.60
CA MET A 266 -16.10 0.58 -6.01
C MET A 266 -16.13 -0.63 -5.07
N LEU A 267 -17.28 -0.84 -4.41
CA LEU A 267 -17.46 -1.95 -3.48
C LEU A 267 -18.15 -3.18 -4.08
N GLY A 268 -18.84 -3.02 -5.21
CA GLY A 268 -19.83 -3.99 -5.70
C GLY A 268 -19.33 -5.42 -5.94
N GLN A 269 -18.01 -5.61 -6.05
CA GLN A 269 -17.36 -6.93 -6.19
C GLN A 269 -17.19 -7.68 -4.86
N TRP A 270 -17.24 -6.99 -3.72
CA TRP A 270 -17.07 -7.58 -2.38
C TRP A 270 -18.39 -7.66 -1.58
N LEU A 271 -19.47 -7.09 -2.12
CA LEU A 271 -20.76 -7.03 -1.44
C LEU A 271 -21.57 -8.31 -1.65
N SER A 272 -22.29 -8.74 -0.60
CA SER A 272 -23.36 -9.73 -0.74
C SER A 272 -24.48 -9.20 -1.64
N GLU A 273 -25.36 -10.08 -2.13
CA GLU A 273 -26.49 -9.66 -2.97
C GLU A 273 -27.39 -8.64 -2.26
N GLU A 274 -27.67 -8.85 -0.97
CA GLU A 274 -28.47 -7.94 -0.15
C GLU A 274 -27.78 -6.57 0.02
N ALA A 275 -26.50 -6.57 0.42
CA ALA A 275 -25.74 -5.34 0.57
C ALA A 275 -25.60 -4.60 -0.78
N ARG A 276 -25.49 -5.34 -1.89
CA ARG A 276 -25.43 -4.79 -3.25
C ARG A 276 -26.77 -4.18 -3.69
N ARG A 277 -27.91 -4.69 -3.23
CA ARG A 277 -29.23 -4.07 -3.46
C ARG A 277 -29.45 -2.83 -2.58
N TRP A 278 -28.91 -2.85 -1.36
CA TRP A 278 -29.01 -1.74 -0.41
C TRP A 278 -28.08 -0.56 -0.73
N ILE A 279 -26.80 -0.83 -1.03
CA ILE A 279 -25.79 0.20 -1.22
C ILE A 279 -25.96 0.85 -2.60
N SER A 280 -26.31 2.13 -2.60
CA SER A 280 -26.34 2.98 -3.79
C SER A 280 -25.02 3.01 -4.56
N ARG A 281 -25.08 3.33 -5.86
CA ARG A 281 -23.91 3.46 -6.73
C ARG A 281 -22.89 4.45 -6.20
N ASN A 282 -23.37 5.66 -5.89
CA ASN A 282 -22.71 6.65 -5.04
C ASN A 282 -23.42 6.59 -3.68
N HIS A 283 -22.70 6.31 -2.59
CA HIS A 283 -23.33 6.10 -1.28
C HIS A 283 -22.83 7.11 -0.25
N ALA A 284 -21.52 7.18 -0.05
CA ALA A 284 -20.88 8.13 0.84
C ALA A 284 -19.87 8.96 0.06
N ARG A 285 -19.79 10.25 0.36
CA ARG A 285 -18.77 11.14 -0.17
C ARG A 285 -17.92 11.67 0.97
N PHE A 286 -16.60 11.53 0.86
CA PHE A 286 -15.64 11.96 1.85
C PHE A 286 -14.87 13.17 1.35
N GLU A 287 -14.77 14.19 2.18
CA GLU A 287 -14.02 15.41 1.90
C GLU A 287 -13.14 15.74 3.10
N LEU A 288 -11.98 16.36 2.85
CA LEU A 288 -11.07 16.80 3.89
C LEU A 288 -11.02 18.34 3.89
N HIS A 289 -11.57 18.97 4.92
CA HIS A 289 -11.57 20.42 5.07
C HIS A 289 -10.50 20.79 6.09
N GLY A 290 -9.30 21.13 5.60
CA GLY A 290 -8.12 21.29 6.46
C GLY A 290 -7.71 19.94 7.07
N THR A 291 -7.99 19.73 8.36
CA THR A 291 -7.76 18.44 9.05
C THR A 291 -9.06 17.73 9.42
N GLU A 292 -10.20 18.37 9.17
CA GLU A 292 -11.51 17.82 9.49
C GLU A 292 -11.99 16.93 8.35
N LEU A 293 -12.15 15.64 8.64
CA LEU A 293 -12.73 14.69 7.69
C LEU A 293 -14.25 14.76 7.79
N VAL A 294 -14.90 15.04 6.68
CA VAL A 294 -16.35 15.19 6.58
C VAL A 294 -16.89 14.08 5.69
N VAL A 295 -18.01 13.47 6.10
CA VAL A 295 -18.78 12.54 5.27
C VAL A 295 -20.13 13.14 4.94
N GLN A 296 -20.54 12.98 3.68
CA GLN A 296 -21.87 13.30 3.20
C GLN A 296 -22.58 12.03 2.73
N ASP A 297 -23.82 11.84 3.20
CA ASP A 297 -24.71 10.84 2.66
C ASP A 297 -25.33 11.30 1.33
N VAL A 298 -24.96 10.59 0.27
CA VAL A 298 -25.50 10.78 -1.09
C VAL A 298 -26.35 9.59 -1.54
N SER A 299 -26.59 8.62 -0.65
CA SER A 299 -27.33 7.39 -0.92
C SER A 299 -28.85 7.58 -0.91
N THR A 300 -29.58 6.59 -1.41
CA THR A 300 -31.04 6.54 -1.33
C THR A 300 -31.52 6.05 0.05
N ASN A 301 -30.80 5.09 0.63
CA ASN A 301 -31.26 4.33 1.80
C ASN A 301 -30.73 4.89 3.13
N GLY A 302 -29.80 5.84 3.09
CA GLY A 302 -29.09 6.34 4.26
C GLY A 302 -27.93 5.45 4.68
N MET A 303 -27.14 5.95 5.63
CA MET A 303 -26.00 5.27 6.25
C MET A 303 -26.03 5.46 7.78
N GLY A 304 -25.09 4.84 8.49
CA GLY A 304 -24.87 5.05 9.92
C GLY A 304 -23.49 5.62 10.20
N ILE A 305 -23.35 6.34 11.30
CA ILE A 305 -22.08 6.66 11.94
C ILE A 305 -22.01 5.88 13.23
N ARG A 306 -20.88 5.22 13.46
CA ARG A 306 -20.52 4.49 14.68
C ARG A 306 -19.50 5.33 15.46
N PRO A 307 -19.93 6.14 16.44
CA PRO A 307 -19.04 7.01 17.20
C PRO A 307 -18.00 6.20 17.96
N GLY A 308 -16.74 6.63 17.95
CA GLY A 308 -15.65 5.91 18.64
C GLY A 308 -15.40 4.48 18.12
N GLY A 309 -16.05 4.09 17.03
CA GLY A 309 -16.03 2.75 16.47
C GLY A 309 -16.86 1.71 17.24
N SER A 310 -17.79 2.16 18.09
CA SER A 310 -18.71 1.28 18.80
C SER A 310 -19.53 0.42 17.86
N MET A 311 -19.72 -0.86 18.22
CA MET A 311 -20.61 -1.78 17.51
C MET A 311 -21.99 -1.86 18.17
N ASP A 312 -22.23 -1.06 19.22
CA ASP A 312 -23.54 -0.93 19.85
C ASP A 312 -24.50 -0.21 18.88
N ASP A 313 -25.67 -0.80 18.66
CA ASP A 313 -26.70 -0.27 17.78
C ASP A 313 -27.42 0.93 18.39
N ASP A 314 -27.47 1.04 19.72
CA ASP A 314 -28.08 2.17 20.41
C ASP A 314 -27.25 3.46 20.26
N GLU A 315 -25.93 3.33 20.06
CA GLU A 315 -25.01 4.44 19.82
C GLU A 315 -24.94 4.85 18.34
N ARG A 316 -25.57 4.09 17.44
CA ARG A 316 -25.50 4.31 16.00
C ARG A 316 -26.30 5.55 15.59
N ILE A 317 -25.61 6.53 15.02
CA ILE A 317 -26.24 7.74 14.51
C ILE A 317 -26.66 7.52 13.05
N THR A 318 -27.95 7.55 12.77
CA THR A 318 -28.45 7.44 11.38
C THR A 318 -28.23 8.76 10.63
N LEU A 319 -27.65 8.67 9.44
CA LEU A 319 -27.42 9.80 8.53
C LEU A 319 -28.20 9.57 7.24
N LYS A 320 -29.07 10.52 6.86
CA LYS A 320 -29.84 10.47 5.61
C LYS A 320 -29.83 11.82 4.90
N ARG A 321 -29.18 11.88 3.73
CA ARG A 321 -29.00 13.11 2.93
C ARG A 321 -28.41 14.27 3.73
N GLN A 322 -27.52 13.95 4.66
CA GLN A 322 -26.89 14.90 5.59
C GLN A 322 -25.38 14.81 5.52
N THR A 323 -24.72 15.86 6.02
CA THR A 323 -23.27 15.96 6.13
C THR A 323 -22.87 15.98 7.59
N ARG A 324 -21.78 15.29 7.94
CA ARG A 324 -21.27 15.23 9.31
C ARG A 324 -19.75 15.16 9.34
N ALA A 325 -19.14 15.88 10.27
CA ALA A 325 -17.73 15.71 10.62
C ALA A 325 -17.52 14.38 11.35
N LEU A 326 -16.41 13.69 11.03
CA LEU A 326 -16.03 12.43 11.64
C LEU A 326 -15.00 12.65 12.73
N GLY A 327 -15.34 12.24 13.95
CA GLY A 327 -14.41 12.14 15.07
C GLY A 327 -13.26 11.17 14.74
N PRO A 328 -12.10 11.26 15.42
CA PRO A 328 -10.88 10.55 15.06
C PRO A 328 -11.04 9.02 15.02
N ALA A 329 -11.93 8.47 15.85
CA ALA A 329 -12.21 7.04 15.98
C ALA A 329 -13.51 6.58 15.30
N ASP A 330 -14.26 7.48 14.67
CA ASP A 330 -15.58 7.15 14.10
C ASP A 330 -15.46 6.25 12.86
N PHE A 331 -16.45 5.36 12.69
CA PHE A 331 -16.67 4.61 11.45
C PHE A 331 -17.98 5.00 10.78
N VAL A 332 -17.99 4.99 9.46
CA VAL A 332 -19.18 5.09 8.62
C VAL A 332 -19.63 3.69 8.26
N GLU A 333 -20.86 3.33 8.61
CA GLU A 333 -21.49 2.06 8.25
C GLU A 333 -22.44 2.25 7.06
N LEU A 334 -22.10 1.69 5.91
CA LEU A 334 -22.94 1.78 4.70
C LEU A 334 -24.06 0.72 4.69
N TYR A 335 -23.78 -0.40 5.34
CA TYR A 335 -24.64 -1.58 5.54
C TYR A 335 -24.02 -2.41 6.67
N PRO A 336 -24.78 -3.22 7.43
CA PRO A 336 -24.20 -4.09 8.47
C PRO A 336 -22.98 -4.89 7.97
N GLY A 337 -21.83 -4.69 8.64
CA GLY A 337 -20.56 -5.33 8.27
C GLY A 337 -19.80 -4.70 7.09
N VAL A 338 -20.25 -3.55 6.59
CA VAL A 338 -19.57 -2.73 5.55
C VAL A 338 -19.25 -1.37 6.16
N HIS A 339 -17.99 -1.20 6.58
CA HIS A 339 -17.54 -0.02 7.30
C HIS A 339 -16.44 0.73 6.55
N VAL A 340 -16.43 2.06 6.67
CA VAL A 340 -15.38 2.94 6.17
C VAL A 340 -14.89 3.80 7.34
N GLY A 341 -13.58 3.91 7.50
CA GLY A 341 -13.02 4.91 8.42
C GLY A 341 -11.52 4.97 8.33
N ARG A 342 -10.92 5.74 9.24
CA ARG A 342 -9.47 6.01 9.20
C ARG A 342 -8.68 4.71 9.32
N ALA A 343 -7.71 4.56 8.45
CA ALA A 343 -7.03 3.28 8.28
C ALA A 343 -6.22 2.88 9.53
N ARG A 344 -5.78 3.85 10.33
CA ARG A 344 -5.09 3.67 11.61
C ARG A 344 -5.97 3.05 12.72
N ASN A 345 -7.29 3.13 12.59
CA ASN A 345 -8.22 2.60 13.58
C ASN A 345 -8.47 1.09 13.42
N TRP A 346 -8.00 0.50 12.32
CA TRP A 346 -8.14 -0.94 12.09
C TRP A 346 -6.99 -1.69 12.75
N SER A 347 -7.31 -2.52 13.74
CA SER A 347 -6.38 -3.51 14.27
C SER A 347 -6.07 -4.56 13.21
N SER A 348 -4.80 -4.93 13.05
CA SER A 348 -4.38 -6.12 12.29
C SER A 348 -4.86 -7.39 13.00
N GLY A 349 -5.26 -8.43 12.26
CA GLY A 349 -5.57 -9.76 12.83
C GLY A 349 -7.02 -10.23 12.68
N GLY A 350 -7.54 -10.31 11.45
CA GLY A 350 -8.78 -11.03 11.14
C GLY A 350 -8.55 -12.52 10.91
N VAL A 351 -9.55 -13.36 11.21
CA VAL A 351 -9.53 -14.83 11.01
C VAL A 351 -9.71 -15.22 9.53
N VAL A 352 -10.10 -14.26 8.68
CA VAL A 352 -10.42 -14.52 7.26
C VAL A 352 -9.20 -14.25 6.40
N ASN A 353 -8.80 -15.25 5.61
CA ASN A 353 -7.74 -15.11 4.62
C ASN A 353 -8.19 -14.17 3.48
N PRO A 354 -7.41 -13.13 3.14
CA PRO A 354 -7.68 -12.30 1.97
C PRO A 354 -7.55 -13.08 0.67
N ALA A 355 -8.15 -12.56 -0.41
CA ALA A 355 -7.96 -13.12 -1.74
C ALA A 355 -6.48 -13.00 -2.17
N SER A 356 -5.96 -14.08 -2.75
CA SER A 356 -4.56 -14.17 -3.17
C SER A 356 -4.35 -13.50 -4.53
N VAL A 357 -3.32 -12.67 -4.64
CA VAL A 357 -2.77 -12.16 -5.91
C VAL A 357 -2.42 -13.30 -6.85
N MET A 358 -1.98 -14.42 -6.27
CA MET A 358 -1.54 -15.61 -6.98
C MET A 358 -2.67 -16.58 -7.29
N ALA A 359 -3.94 -16.25 -7.02
CA ALA A 359 -5.08 -17.15 -7.24
C ALA A 359 -5.25 -17.57 -8.72
N GLU A 360 -4.82 -16.73 -9.65
CA GLU A 360 -4.85 -17.01 -11.09
C GLU A 360 -3.46 -17.40 -11.66
N ALA A 361 -2.47 -17.62 -10.80
CA ALA A 361 -1.14 -18.00 -11.24
C ALA A 361 -1.12 -19.45 -11.77
N PRO A 362 -0.40 -19.73 -12.88
CA PRO A 362 -0.35 -21.08 -13.43
C PRO A 362 0.23 -22.06 -12.39
N THR A 363 -0.51 -23.11 -12.06
CA THR A 363 -0.13 -24.13 -11.06
C THR A 363 1.18 -24.83 -11.40
N MET A 364 1.54 -24.95 -12.68
CA MET A 364 2.83 -25.52 -13.11
C MET A 364 4.06 -24.64 -12.77
N THR A 365 3.85 -23.41 -12.30
CA THR A 365 4.95 -22.50 -11.91
C THR A 365 5.43 -22.74 -10.49
N PHE A 366 4.65 -23.45 -9.68
CA PHE A 366 4.99 -23.79 -8.30
C PHE A 366 5.33 -25.27 -8.24
N ARG A 367 6.60 -25.59 -7.99
CA ARG A 367 6.93 -26.94 -7.53
C ARG A 367 6.74 -26.92 -6.01
N THR A 368 5.77 -27.67 -5.52
CA THR A 368 5.68 -27.97 -4.09
C THR A 368 7.01 -28.58 -3.68
N VAL A 369 7.75 -27.86 -2.84
CA VAL A 369 8.94 -28.40 -2.21
C VAL A 369 8.43 -29.28 -1.06
N ASP A 370 8.18 -30.55 -1.35
CA ASP A 370 8.07 -31.55 -0.30
C ASP A 370 9.42 -31.61 0.43
N ARG A 371 9.40 -31.32 1.72
CA ARG A 371 10.54 -31.53 2.64
C ARG A 371 10.13 -32.44 3.76
#